data_AF-A0A653BX58-F1
#
_entry.id   AF-A0A653BX58-F1
#
_cell.length_a   1.000
_cell.length_b   1.000
_cell.length_c   1.000
_cell.angle_alpha   90.00
_cell.angle_beta   90.00
_cell.angle_gamma   90.00
#
_symmetry.space_group_name_H-M   'P 1'
#
loop_
_entity.id
_entity.type
_entity.pdbx_description
1 polymer ?
#
loop_
_entity_poly.entity_id
_entity_poly.type
_entity_poly.pdbx_seq_one_letter_code
_entity_poly.pdbx_strand_id
1 'polypeptide(L)'
;MYHDASEVLTGDLPTPVKYFNSQIAQEYKAIEKIAQQKLIEMVPEELRDIFEPLIDEHQYTEEEKSLVKQADALCAYLKCLEELSAGITSSCWRKRAWKKPWHPAAARRWTTLCRYLCRASICRWMRL
;
A
#
# COMPACT_ATOMS: atom_id res chain seq x y z
N MET A 1 -7.74 5.30 1.51
CA MET A 1 -8.78 4.29 1.23
C MET A 1 -8.87 4.00 -0.26
N TYR A 2 -9.06 5.01 -1.12
CA TYR A 2 -9.27 4.82 -2.56
C TYR A 2 -8.01 4.59 -3.41
N HIS A 3 -6.82 4.49 -2.80
CA HIS A 3 -5.56 4.39 -3.55
C HIS A 3 -5.42 3.14 -4.42
N ASP A 4 -6.14 2.06 -4.09
CA ASP A 4 -6.15 0.80 -4.84
C ASP A 4 -7.49 0.60 -5.59
N ALA A 5 -8.33 1.64 -5.70
CA ALA A 5 -9.67 1.49 -6.29
C ALA A 5 -9.61 1.03 -7.76
N SER A 6 -8.58 1.46 -8.50
CA SER A 6 -8.34 1.04 -9.89
C SER A 6 -8.05 -0.45 -10.04
N GLU A 7 -7.59 -1.13 -8.98
CA GLU A 7 -7.29 -2.57 -9.02
C GLU A 7 -8.54 -3.44 -9.19
N VAL A 8 -9.74 -2.88 -8.97
CA VAL A 8 -11.00 -3.55 -9.31
C VAL A 8 -11.13 -3.79 -10.82
N LEU A 9 -10.55 -2.90 -11.65
CA LEU A 9 -10.58 -3.02 -13.11
C LEU A 9 -9.30 -3.64 -13.68
N THR A 10 -8.14 -3.38 -13.08
CA THR A 10 -6.84 -3.83 -13.61
C THR A 10 -6.34 -5.15 -13.00
N GLY A 11 -6.85 -5.52 -11.81
CA GLY A 11 -6.32 -6.60 -10.98
C GLY A 11 -5.03 -6.21 -10.24
N ASP A 12 -4.77 -6.86 -9.10
CA ASP A 12 -3.51 -6.70 -8.36
C ASP A 12 -2.36 -7.34 -9.15
N LEU A 13 -1.38 -6.52 -9.52
CA LEU A 13 -0.18 -6.98 -10.21
C LEU A 13 0.97 -7.07 -9.21
N PRO A 14 1.63 -8.23 -9.07
CA PRO A 14 2.70 -8.37 -8.09
C PRO A 14 3.86 -7.39 -8.38
N THR A 15 4.37 -6.77 -7.32
CA THR A 15 5.41 -5.72 -7.37
C THR A 15 6.61 -5.99 -8.32
N PRO A 16 7.18 -7.20 -8.44
CA PRO A 16 8.30 -7.45 -9.35
C PRO A 16 7.93 -7.35 -10.83
N VAL A 17 6.65 -7.55 -11.17
CA VAL A 17 6.17 -7.39 -12.55
C VAL A 17 5.97 -5.90 -12.85
N LYS A 18 5.40 -5.13 -11.90
CA LYS A 18 5.26 -3.67 -12.01
C LYS A 18 6.60 -2.96 -12.25
N TYR A 19 7.72 -3.50 -11.76
CA TYR A 19 9.07 -2.89 -11.88
C TYR A 19 10.09 -3.73 -12.66
N PHE A 20 9.65 -4.64 -13.53
CA PHE A 20 10.56 -5.48 -14.31
C PHE A 20 11.43 -4.67 -15.28
N ASN A 21 10.83 -3.71 -15.98
CA ASN A 21 11.50 -2.76 -16.88
C ASN A 21 10.81 -1.39 -16.78
N SER A 22 11.55 -0.29 -16.98
CA SER A 22 11.02 1.07 -16.98
C SER A 22 9.91 1.26 -18.01
N GLN A 23 10.00 0.61 -19.17
CA GLN A 23 8.96 0.67 -20.20
C GLN A 23 7.65 0.02 -19.70
N ILE A 24 7.73 -1.18 -19.12
CA ILE A 24 6.56 -1.88 -18.57
C ILE A 24 5.93 -1.07 -17.43
N ALA A 25 6.77 -0.48 -16.57
CA ALA A 25 6.30 0.36 -15.48
C ALA A 25 5.54 1.61 -15.96
N GLN A 26 5.97 2.21 -17.08
CA GLN A 26 5.30 3.36 -17.69
C GLN A 26 3.97 2.95 -18.32
N GLU A 27 3.95 1.88 -19.11
CA GLU A 27 2.72 1.35 -19.72
C GLU A 27 1.70 0.97 -18.65
N TYR A 28 2.16 0.36 -17.55
CA TYR A 28 1.28 -0.01 -16.45
C TYR A 28 0.65 1.21 -15.76
N LYS A 29 1.45 2.27 -15.51
CA LYS A 29 0.91 3.54 -15.00
C LYS A 29 -0.11 4.16 -15.96
N ALA A 30 0.10 4.03 -17.26
CA ALA A 30 -0.88 4.50 -18.24
C ALA A 30 -2.19 3.70 -18.14
N ILE A 31 -2.11 2.37 -17.99
CA ILE A 31 -3.27 1.51 -17.78
C ILE A 31 -4.01 1.85 -16.48
N GLU A 32 -3.29 2.03 -15.36
CA GLU A 32 -3.89 2.45 -14.09
C GLU A 32 -4.63 3.79 -14.21
N LYS A 33 -4.05 4.76 -14.92
CA LYS A 33 -4.70 6.05 -15.19
C LYS A 33 -5.99 5.90 -16.00
N ILE A 34 -5.98 5.06 -17.03
CA ILE A 34 -7.19 4.77 -17.82
C ILE A 34 -8.27 4.11 -16.95
N ALA A 35 -7.87 3.22 -16.04
CA ALA A 35 -8.79 2.58 -15.11
C ALA A 35 -9.38 3.57 -14.09
N GLN A 36 -8.58 4.47 -13.53
CA GLN A 36 -9.04 5.56 -12.67
C GLN A 36 -10.08 6.43 -13.38
N GLN A 37 -9.79 6.84 -14.62
CA GLN A 37 -10.73 7.65 -15.41
C GLN A 37 -12.05 6.93 -15.66
N LYS A 38 -12.00 5.64 -16.03
CA LYS A 38 -13.20 4.83 -16.21
C LYS A 38 -14.02 4.70 -14.93
N LEU A 39 -13.37 4.58 -13.77
CA LEU A 39 -14.07 4.57 -12.48
C LEU A 39 -14.79 5.89 -12.21
N ILE A 40 -14.16 7.02 -12.49
CA ILE A 40 -14.75 8.36 -12.33
C ILE A 40 -15.94 8.53 -13.29
N GLU A 41 -15.86 8.03 -14.51
CA GLU A 41 -16.96 8.03 -15.48
C GLU A 41 -18.16 7.19 -15.03
N MET A 42 -17.93 6.11 -14.29
CA MET A 42 -18.99 5.28 -13.71
C MET A 42 -19.70 5.94 -12.52
N VAL A 43 -19.11 6.95 -11.89
CA VAL A 43 -19.75 7.71 -10.82
C VAL A 43 -20.86 8.60 -11.42
N PRO A 44 -22.06 8.68 -10.79
CA PRO A 44 -23.10 9.62 -11.18
C PRO A 44 -22.58 11.06 -11.23
N GLU A 45 -23.07 11.85 -12.18
CA GLU A 45 -22.56 13.20 -12.45
C GLU A 45 -22.62 14.12 -11.21
N GLU A 46 -23.67 14.00 -10.40
CA GLU A 46 -23.88 14.78 -9.16
C GLU A 46 -22.85 14.53 -8.06
N LEU A 47 -22.08 13.43 -8.13
CA LEU A 47 -21.10 13.05 -7.12
C LEU A 47 -19.67 13.03 -7.68
N ARG A 48 -19.51 13.25 -8.99
CA ARG A 48 -18.23 13.05 -9.67
C ARG A 48 -17.16 13.99 -9.15
N ASP A 49 -17.52 15.24 -8.86
CA ASP A 49 -16.66 16.26 -8.26
C ASP A 49 -16.11 15.87 -6.88
N ILE A 50 -16.88 15.10 -6.10
CA ILE A 50 -16.47 14.59 -4.78
C ILE A 50 -15.49 13.42 -4.93
N PHE A 51 -15.74 12.51 -5.88
CA PHE A 51 -14.96 11.28 -6.03
C PHE A 51 -13.71 11.42 -6.90
N GLU A 52 -13.72 12.33 -7.88
CA GLU A 52 -12.59 12.59 -8.77
C GLU A 52 -11.27 12.85 -8.01
N PRO A 53 -11.18 13.78 -7.04
CA PRO A 53 -9.93 14.01 -6.29
C PRO A 53 -9.57 12.87 -5.35
N LEU A 54 -10.48 11.93 -5.07
CA LEU A 54 -10.21 10.76 -4.23
C LEU A 54 -9.63 9.59 -5.04
N ILE A 55 -10.04 9.46 -6.30
CA ILE A 55 -9.64 8.36 -7.20
C ILE A 55 -8.42 8.74 -8.04
N ASP A 56 -8.31 10.00 -8.48
CA ASP A 56 -7.17 10.45 -9.28
C ASP A 56 -5.94 10.77 -8.40
N GLU A 57 -4.91 9.94 -8.51
CA GLU A 57 -3.64 10.13 -7.80
C GLU A 57 -2.92 11.43 -8.21
N HIS A 58 -3.24 12.03 -9.37
CA HIS A 58 -2.62 13.29 -9.81
C HIS A 58 -3.04 14.48 -8.94
N GLN A 59 -4.20 14.41 -8.31
CA GLN A 59 -4.73 15.47 -7.44
C GLN A 59 -4.10 15.45 -6.05
N TYR A 60 -3.37 14.39 -5.71
CA TYR A 60 -2.72 14.27 -4.41
C TYR A 60 -1.46 15.13 -4.37
N THR A 61 -1.25 15.82 -3.25
CA THR A 61 0.03 16.48 -2.99
C THR A 61 1.15 15.44 -2.85
N GLU A 62 2.40 15.86 -3.09
CA GLU A 62 3.56 14.96 -2.94
C GLU A 62 3.70 14.42 -1.50
N GLU A 63 3.26 15.20 -0.51
CA GLU A 63 3.22 14.81 0.90
C GLU A 63 2.19 13.70 1.14
N GLU A 64 0.97 13.85 0.62
CA GLU A 64 -0.08 12.82 0.71
C GLU A 64 0.34 11.53 0.01
N LYS A 65 0.90 11.63 -1.21
CA LYS A 65 1.44 10.47 -1.93
C LYS A 65 2.51 9.75 -1.12
N SER A 66 3.39 10.50 -0.46
CA SER A 66 4.44 9.95 0.38
C SER A 66 3.87 9.24 1.62
N LEU A 67 2.86 9.82 2.27
CA LEU A 67 2.20 9.23 3.42
C LEU A 67 1.45 7.95 3.06
N VAL A 68 0.69 7.95 1.96
CA VAL A 68 -0.05 6.78 1.47
C VAL A 68 0.92 5.64 1.14
N LYS A 69 2.03 5.91 0.44
CA LYS A 69 3.06 4.90 0.15
C LYS A 69 3.71 4.31 1.40
N GLN A 70 3.93 5.14 2.43
CA GLN A 70 4.47 4.67 3.70
C GLN A 70 3.46 3.80 4.44
N ALA A 71 2.19 4.16 4.42
CA ALA A 71 1.11 3.38 5.02
C ALA A 71 0.94 2.02 4.33
N ASP A 72 0.92 1.98 2.99
CA ASP A 72 0.88 0.74 2.21
C ASP A 72 2.06 -0.20 2.57
N ALA A 73 3.28 0.35 2.62
CA ALA A 73 4.45 -0.43 3.00
C ALA A 73 4.34 -1.00 4.43
N LEU A 74 3.76 -0.26 5.37
CA LEU A 74 3.51 -0.73 6.73
C LEU A 74 2.43 -1.83 6.76
N CYS A 75 1.33 -1.68 6.02
CA CYS A 75 0.29 -2.70 5.91
C CYS A 75 0.85 -4.01 5.35
N ALA A 76 1.65 -3.93 4.27
CA ALA A 76 2.33 -5.08 3.71
C ALA A 76 3.27 -5.77 4.73
N TYR A 77 3.94 -4.99 5.58
CA TYR A 77 4.81 -5.52 6.64
C TYR A 77 4.02 -6.22 7.75
N LEU A 78 2.91 -5.62 8.22
CA LEU A 78 2.05 -6.22 9.23
C LEU A 78 1.44 -7.53 8.73
N LYS A 79 0.99 -7.57 7.47
CA LYS A 79 0.51 -8.80 6.83
C LYS A 79 1.57 -9.91 6.84
N CYS A 80 2.82 -9.59 6.50
CA CYS A 80 3.91 -10.56 6.60
C CYS A 80 4.14 -11.05 8.03
N LEU A 81 3.99 -10.19 9.05
CA LEU A 81 4.12 -10.61 10.45
C LEU A 81 2.99 -11.54 10.88
N GLU A 82 1.76 -11.28 10.45
CA GLU A 82 0.61 -12.14 10.71
C GLU A 82 0.80 -13.53 10.07
N GLU A 83 1.22 -13.58 8.81
CA GLU A 83 1.51 -14.84 8.11
C GLU A 83 2.64 -15.64 8.78
N LEU A 84 3.71 -14.95 9.23
CA LEU A 84 4.77 -15.57 10.02
C LEU A 84 4.25 -16.13 11.35
N SER A 85 3.36 -15.41 12.03
CA SER A 85 2.75 -15.87 13.28
C SER A 85 1.84 -17.08 13.07
N ALA A 86 1.20 -17.18 11.90
CA ALA A 86 0.38 -18.31 11.48
C ALA A 86 1.19 -19.51 10.95
N GLY A 87 2.53 -19.41 10.89
CA GLY A 87 3.41 -20.47 10.41
C GLY A 87 3.48 -20.60 8.87
N ILE A 88 2.94 -19.63 8.13
CA ILE A 88 2.95 -19.60 6.67
C ILE A 88 4.24 -18.91 6.21
N THR A 89 5.28 -19.71 5.93
CA THR A 89 6.64 -19.21 5.63
C THR A 89 6.85 -18.75 4.17
N SER A 90 5.89 -19.02 3.28
CA SER A 90 6.03 -18.85 1.83
C SER A 90 6.00 -17.39 1.34
N SER A 91 5.49 -16.44 2.14
CA SER A 91 5.28 -15.04 1.71
C SER A 91 6.36 -14.05 2.18
N CYS A 92 7.14 -14.41 3.22
CA CYS A 92 8.14 -13.53 3.86
C CYS A 92 9.34 -13.12 2.97
N TRP A 93 9.43 -13.61 1.73
CA TRP A 93 10.58 -13.35 0.85
C TRP A 93 10.59 -11.98 0.19
N ARG A 94 9.51 -11.20 0.22
CA ARG A 94 9.41 -9.96 -0.56
C ARG A 94 9.43 -8.71 0.32
N LYS A 95 10.64 -8.29 0.70
CA LYS A 95 11.15 -6.91 0.60
C LYS A 95 12.49 -6.78 1.36
N ARG A 96 13.59 -7.18 0.70
CA ARG A 96 14.95 -6.61 0.96
C ARG A 96 15.11 -5.17 0.45
N ALA A 97 14.02 -4.52 0.05
CA ALA A 97 14.00 -3.18 -0.54
C ALA A 97 13.86 -2.03 0.46
N TRP A 98 13.84 -2.29 1.78
CA TRP A 98 13.77 -1.25 2.83
C TRP A 98 15.13 -0.57 3.08
N LYS A 99 15.84 -0.19 2.01
CA LYS A 99 17.09 0.60 2.05
C LYS A 99 16.90 2.01 1.49
N LYS A 100 15.77 2.67 1.77
CA LYS A 100 15.74 4.14 1.75
C LYS A 100 15.33 4.62 3.14
N PRO A 101 16.11 5.54 3.76
CA PRO A 101 15.95 5.84 5.17
C PRO A 101 14.65 6.61 5.36
N TRP A 102 13.76 6.06 6.18
CA TRP A 102 12.79 6.86 6.90
C TRP A 102 13.53 7.98 7.63
N HIS A 103 12.92 9.16 7.76
CA HIS A 103 13.47 10.25 8.57
C HIS A 103 13.86 9.68 9.96
N PRO A 104 15.10 9.86 10.44
CA PRO A 104 15.67 9.07 11.54
C PRO A 104 14.96 9.25 12.90
N ALA A 105 14.11 10.26 13.02
CA ALA A 105 13.26 10.48 14.19
C ALA A 105 12.02 9.55 14.22
N ALA A 106 11.45 9.20 13.06
CA ALA A 106 10.31 8.29 12.98
C ALA A 106 10.75 6.83 13.18
N ALA A 107 11.85 6.39 12.57
CA ALA A 107 12.28 4.99 12.67
C ALA A 107 12.50 4.46 14.10
N ARG A 108 13.00 5.31 15.03
CA ARG A 108 13.32 4.90 16.42
C ARG A 108 12.11 4.83 17.35
N ARG A 109 11.14 5.73 17.21
CA ARG A 109 9.88 5.65 17.99
C ARG A 109 9.04 4.45 17.56
N TRP A 110 9.04 4.13 16.27
CA TRP A 110 8.15 3.13 15.69
C TRP A 110 8.64 1.69 15.87
N THR A 111 9.96 1.46 15.84
CA THR A 111 10.53 0.14 16.20
C THR A 111 10.25 -0.23 17.66
N THR A 112 10.24 0.75 18.55
CA THR A 112 9.90 0.55 19.97
C THR A 112 8.39 0.30 20.14
N LEU A 113 7.54 1.07 19.44
CA LEU A 113 6.08 0.92 19.50
C LEU A 113 5.59 -0.41 18.90
N CYS A 114 6.12 -0.82 17.74
CA CYS A 114 5.80 -2.10 17.12
C CYS A 114 6.28 -3.29 17.96
N ARG A 115 7.44 -3.19 18.61
CA ARG A 115 7.93 -4.24 19.52
C ARG A 115 7.04 -4.36 20.76
N TYR A 116 6.48 -3.25 21.26
CA TYR A 116 5.50 -3.23 22.35
C TYR A 116 4.13 -3.80 21.92
N LEU A 117 3.61 -3.41 20.76
CA LEU A 117 2.33 -3.89 20.25
C LEU A 117 2.38 -5.38 19.87
N CYS A 118 3.47 -5.85 19.27
CA CYS A 118 3.65 -7.26 18.95
C CYS A 118 3.74 -8.13 20.22
N ARG A 119 4.39 -7.63 21.28
CA ARG A 119 4.44 -8.31 22.60
C ARG A 119 3.09 -8.27 23.33
N ALA A 120 2.32 -7.21 23.17
CA ALA A 120 0.98 -7.07 23.77
C ALA A 120 -0.06 -7.98 23.10
N SER A 121 -0.01 -8.13 21.78
CA SER A 121 -0.95 -9.00 21.04
C SER A 121 -0.66 -10.49 21.24
N ILE A 122 0.62 -10.89 21.31
CA ILE A 122 1.01 -12.28 21.62
C ILE A 122 0.51 -12.72 23.02
N CYS A 123 0.57 -11.83 24.03
CA CYS A 123 0.09 -12.16 25.38
C CYS A 123 -1.43 -12.21 25.50
N ARG A 124 -2.19 -11.55 24.60
CA ARG A 124 -3.66 -11.55 24.64
C ARG A 124 -4.29 -12.73 23.90
N TRP A 125 -3.61 -13.25 22.88
CA TRP A 125 -4.08 -14.42 22.12
C TRP A 125 -3.73 -15.78 22.75
N MET A 126 -2.76 -15.86 23.66
CA MET A 126 -2.43 -17.09 24.40
C MET A 126 -3.33 -17.35 25.63
N ARG A 127 -4.39 -16.56 25.83
CA ARG A 127 -5.31 -16.69 26.98
C ARG A 127 -6.78 -16.67 26.56
N LEU A 128 -7.07 -17.24 25.39
CA LEU A 128 -8.40 -17.70 24.94
C LEU A 128 -8.25 -19.10 24.37
#